data_AF-A0A673I5E1-F1
#
_entry.id   AF-A0A673I5E1-F1
#
_cell.length_a   1.000
_cell.length_b   1.000
_cell.length_c   1.000
_cell.angle_alpha   90.00
_cell.angle_beta   90.00
_cell.angle_gamma   90.00
#
_symmetry.space_group_name_H-M   'P 1'
#
loop_
_entity.id
_entity.type
_entity.pdbx_description
1 polymer ?
#
loop_
_entity_poly.entity_id
_entity_poly.type
_entity_poly.pdbx_seq_one_letter_code
_entity_poly.pdbx_strand_id
1 'polypeptide(L)'
;MVGITVNVYIHYVCAEQCDGRCFGPYVSDCCHRECAGGCSGPKDTDCFACTNFNDSGACVTQCPQPFVYNPTTFQLEHNPRAKYTYGAFCVKKCPHNFVVDHSSCVRACPSNKMEVEENRIKMCIPCTDICPKACDGIGTASLQTAQTVDSSNIDRFINCTKINGNLVFLITGIKGDIYHNIEPLDPEKLNVFRTVREITGFLNVQSWPENMTDLSVFSNLATIGGRSLYSGISLLVLKQQWISSLKLQSLGEISAGNVYVTNNSQLCYYNTVNWTRLFRTSTQKALIRNNRDPKECILDRMICDPLCSDAGCWGPGPDQCLSCRFFSRGRTCVESCNLHEGDVREFANGSVCLECDAQCEVADDDGLTCTGPGPDHCVKCLHFKDGPNCVEKCPDGLQGANSFIFKYAEANNECHPCHVNCTQGYERVC
;
A
#
# COMPACT_ATOMS: atom_id res chain seq x y z
N MET A 1 25.74 61.71 -10.33
CA MET A 1 24.32 61.75 -10.76
C MET A 1 24.20 60.91 -12.02
N VAL A 2 23.84 59.63 -11.88
CA VAL A 2 23.47 58.78 -13.01
C VAL A 2 21.99 58.55 -12.85
N GLY A 3 21.20 59.08 -13.79
CA GLY A 3 19.76 59.15 -13.72
C GLY A 3 19.12 57.77 -13.68
N ILE A 4 18.33 57.54 -12.64
CA ILE A 4 17.37 56.44 -12.59
C ILE A 4 16.19 56.88 -13.46
N THR A 5 16.11 56.38 -14.68
CA THR A 5 14.87 56.39 -15.46
C THR A 5 13.94 55.33 -14.89
N VAL A 6 13.04 55.76 -14.01
CA VAL A 6 11.87 54.98 -13.61
C VAL A 6 10.97 54.89 -14.84
N ASN A 7 10.94 53.74 -15.50
CA ASN A 7 9.97 53.47 -16.55
C ASN A 7 8.57 53.42 -15.92
N VAL A 8 7.74 54.34 -16.36
CA VAL A 8 6.34 54.50 -15.97
C VAL A 8 5.58 53.22 -16.31
N TYR A 9 4.91 52.62 -15.33
CA TYR A 9 3.90 51.59 -15.55
C TYR A 9 2.80 52.19 -16.43
N ILE A 10 2.72 51.81 -17.69
CA ILE A 10 1.59 52.15 -18.53
C ILE A 10 0.42 51.27 -18.06
N HIS A 11 -0.44 51.83 -17.22
CA HIS A 11 -1.71 51.23 -16.87
C HIS A 11 -2.64 51.45 -18.07
N TYR A 12 -2.65 50.51 -19.02
CA TYR A 12 -3.67 50.51 -20.07
C TYR A 12 -5.04 50.28 -19.41
N VAL A 13 -6.01 51.14 -19.72
CA VAL A 13 -7.40 50.94 -19.29
C VAL A 13 -8.00 49.90 -20.23
N CYS A 14 -8.24 48.70 -19.70
CA CYS A 14 -8.78 47.60 -20.48
C CYS A 14 -10.25 47.81 -20.80
N ALA A 15 -10.70 47.23 -21.91
CA ALA A 15 -12.12 47.11 -22.20
C ALA A 15 -12.82 46.23 -21.15
N GLU A 16 -14.10 46.50 -20.87
CA GLU A 16 -14.88 45.75 -19.86
C GLU A 16 -15.00 44.24 -20.18
N GLN A 17 -14.88 43.86 -21.45
CA GLN A 17 -14.93 42.48 -21.91
C GLN A 17 -13.64 41.71 -21.67
N CYS A 18 -12.56 42.36 -21.22
CA CYS A 18 -11.33 41.66 -20.88
C CYS A 18 -11.47 40.99 -19.51
N ASP A 19 -11.23 39.68 -19.44
CA ASP A 19 -11.24 38.91 -18.18
C ASP A 19 -10.17 39.34 -17.17
N GLY A 20 -9.23 40.23 -17.54
CA GLY A 20 -8.29 40.80 -16.58
C GLY A 20 -7.30 41.83 -17.13
N ARG A 21 -6.37 41.42 -17.99
CA ARG A 21 -5.24 42.24 -18.46
C ARG A 21 -5.40 42.60 -19.95
N CYS A 22 -4.71 43.65 -20.38
CA CYS A 22 -4.70 44.09 -21.77
C CYS A 22 -3.36 44.76 -22.13
N PHE A 23 -3.08 44.85 -23.42
CA PHE A 23 -1.93 45.57 -23.99
C PHE A 23 -2.36 46.80 -24.81
N GLY A 24 -3.65 47.15 -24.75
CA GLY A 24 -4.27 48.29 -25.40
C GLY A 24 -5.74 48.45 -24.93
N PRO A 25 -6.42 49.53 -25.34
CA PRO A 25 -7.76 49.88 -24.86
C PRO A 25 -8.90 49.15 -25.58
N TYR A 26 -8.64 48.47 -26.69
CA TYR A 26 -9.68 47.80 -27.48
C TYR A 26 -9.90 46.36 -27.02
N VAL A 27 -11.06 45.79 -27.33
CA VAL A 27 -11.38 44.38 -27.03
C VAL A 27 -10.41 43.42 -27.74
N SER A 28 -9.85 43.81 -28.89
CA SER A 28 -8.80 43.05 -29.59
C SER A 28 -7.49 42.95 -28.80
N ASP A 29 -7.31 43.84 -27.82
CA ASP A 29 -6.07 44.00 -27.08
C ASP A 29 -6.17 43.34 -25.69
N CYS A 30 -7.22 42.55 -25.45
CA CYS A 30 -7.32 41.74 -24.26
C CYS A 30 -6.25 40.65 -24.27
N CYS A 31 -5.59 40.46 -23.12
CA CYS A 31 -4.67 39.35 -22.92
C CYS A 31 -5.43 38.05 -22.74
N HIS A 32 -4.74 36.93 -22.99
CA HIS A 32 -5.24 35.63 -22.58
C HIS A 32 -5.47 35.59 -21.06
N ARG A 33 -6.52 34.89 -20.60
CA ARG A 33 -6.91 34.83 -19.18
C ARG A 33 -5.81 34.26 -18.26
N GLU A 34 -4.93 33.43 -18.81
CA GLU A 34 -3.81 32.82 -18.08
C GLU A 34 -2.57 33.73 -17.97
N CYS A 35 -2.62 34.95 -18.52
CA CYS A 35 -1.54 35.91 -18.42
C CYS A 35 -1.57 36.67 -17.08
N ALA A 36 -0.45 36.64 -16.36
CA ALA A 36 -0.21 37.46 -15.18
C ALA A 36 0.60 38.72 -15.55
N GLY A 37 0.21 39.85 -14.97
CA GLY A 37 0.89 41.15 -15.14
C GLY A 37 0.55 41.87 -16.45
N GLY A 38 0.65 41.20 -17.60
CA GLY A 38 0.37 41.76 -18.93
C GLY A 38 0.77 40.79 -20.05
N CYS A 39 0.63 41.22 -21.30
CA CYS A 39 0.98 40.43 -22.47
C CYS A 39 1.48 41.32 -23.62
N SER A 40 2.10 40.71 -24.63
CA SER A 40 2.46 41.36 -25.90
C SER A 40 1.50 41.01 -27.05
N GLY A 41 0.48 40.21 -26.78
CA GLY A 41 -0.47 39.70 -27.77
C GLY A 41 -1.59 38.89 -27.12
N PRO A 42 -2.60 38.47 -27.89
CA PRO A 42 -3.80 37.81 -27.35
C PRO A 42 -3.61 36.33 -27.01
N LYS A 43 -2.49 35.69 -27.41
CA LYS A 43 -2.28 34.25 -27.18
C LYS A 43 -1.75 33.96 -25.78
N ASP A 44 -1.95 32.72 -25.35
CA ASP A 44 -1.38 32.15 -24.12
C ASP A 44 0.15 32.07 -24.12
N THR A 45 0.80 32.18 -25.29
CA THR A 45 2.26 32.27 -25.45
C THR A 45 2.82 33.68 -25.36
N ASP A 46 1.96 34.70 -25.40
CA ASP A 46 2.37 36.11 -25.47
C ASP A 46 2.36 36.78 -24.08
N CYS A 47 2.16 36.01 -23.02
CA CYS A 47 2.11 36.50 -21.65
C CYS A 47 3.49 36.89 -21.13
N PHE A 48 3.58 37.96 -20.33
CA PHE A 48 4.82 38.31 -19.64
C PHE A 48 5.15 37.35 -18.48
N ALA A 49 4.12 36.84 -17.83
CA ALA A 49 4.19 35.79 -16.83
C ALA A 49 2.91 34.95 -16.87
N CYS A 50 2.96 33.72 -16.38
CA CYS A 50 1.77 32.87 -16.28
C CYS A 50 1.12 33.01 -14.92
N THR A 51 -0.21 33.00 -14.89
CA THR A 51 -0.99 32.95 -13.63
C THR A 51 -0.76 31.64 -12.88
N ASN A 52 -0.71 30.52 -13.63
CA ASN A 52 -0.61 29.17 -13.08
C ASN A 52 0.72 28.50 -13.48
N PHE A 53 0.76 27.85 -14.64
CA PHE A 53 1.93 27.10 -15.09
C PHE A 53 2.40 27.53 -16.48
N ASN A 54 3.71 27.49 -16.68
CA ASN A 54 4.33 27.63 -17.99
C ASN A 54 4.62 26.24 -18.56
N ASP A 55 3.93 25.91 -19.65
CA ASP A 55 4.20 24.72 -20.44
C ASP A 55 4.95 25.03 -21.73
N SER A 56 6.29 24.97 -21.68
CA SER A 56 7.15 25.17 -22.85
C SER A 56 6.88 26.50 -23.61
N GLY A 57 6.49 27.55 -22.88
CA GLY A 57 6.20 28.89 -23.40
C GLY A 57 4.71 29.28 -23.37
N ALA A 58 3.79 28.32 -23.28
CA ALA A 58 2.36 28.59 -23.18
C ALA A 58 1.90 28.62 -21.71
N CYS A 59 1.07 29.60 -21.34
CA CYS A 59 0.49 29.68 -20.01
C CYS A 59 -0.78 28.83 -19.91
N VAL A 60 -0.74 27.81 -19.05
CA VAL A 60 -1.81 26.81 -18.88
C VAL A 60 -2.31 26.75 -17.44
N THR A 61 -3.58 26.42 -17.26
CA THR A 61 -4.20 26.23 -15.93
C THR A 61 -3.66 25.00 -15.21
N GLN A 62 -3.35 23.94 -15.96
CA GLN A 62 -2.86 22.68 -15.44
C GLN A 62 -1.90 22.03 -16.43
N CYS A 63 -0.88 21.34 -15.93
CA CYS A 63 0.02 20.57 -16.79
C CYS A 63 -0.70 19.36 -17.41
N PRO A 64 -0.26 18.89 -18.60
CA PRO A 64 -0.76 17.67 -19.22
C PRO A 64 -0.77 16.48 -18.25
N GLN A 65 -1.96 15.95 -17.96
CA GLN A 65 -2.16 14.90 -16.96
C GLN A 65 -1.46 13.58 -17.35
N PRO A 66 -1.04 12.76 -16.36
CA PRO A 66 -0.36 11.47 -16.60
C PRO A 66 -1.28 10.43 -17.23
N PHE A 67 -2.58 10.52 -16.97
CA PHE A 67 -3.58 9.63 -17.52
C PHE A 67 -4.62 10.44 -18.29
N VAL A 68 -5.02 9.92 -19.45
CA VAL A 68 -6.07 10.48 -20.30
C VAL A 68 -7.09 9.41 -20.61
N TYR A 69 -8.36 9.80 -20.67
CA TYR A 69 -9.43 8.87 -21.00
C TYR A 69 -9.37 8.51 -22.49
N ASN A 70 -9.29 7.22 -22.80
CA ASN A 70 -9.32 6.71 -24.16
C ASN A 70 -10.76 6.28 -24.52
N PRO A 71 -11.43 6.98 -25.47
CA PRO A 71 -12.80 6.65 -25.86
C PRO A 71 -12.98 5.28 -26.52
N THR A 72 -11.91 4.65 -27.02
CA THR A 72 -11.96 3.33 -27.67
C THR A 72 -11.91 2.19 -26.66
N THR A 73 -11.10 2.33 -25.61
CA THR A 73 -10.92 1.30 -24.56
C THR A 73 -11.78 1.55 -23.32
N PHE A 74 -12.39 2.73 -23.24
CA PHE A 74 -13.26 3.15 -22.13
C PHE A 74 -12.56 3.19 -20.76
N GLN A 75 -11.25 3.46 -20.78
CA GLN A 75 -10.40 3.44 -19.59
C GLN A 75 -9.42 4.63 -19.60
N LEU A 76 -8.88 4.94 -18.42
CA LEU A 76 -7.79 5.90 -18.26
C LEU A 76 -6.47 5.25 -18.68
N GLU A 77 -5.84 5.77 -19.72
CA GLU A 77 -4.57 5.28 -20.25
C GLU A 77 -3.43 6.26 -20.03
N HIS A 78 -2.21 5.76 -19.99
CA HIS A 78 -1.02 6.58 -19.79
C HIS A 78 -0.82 7.56 -20.97
N ASN A 79 -0.76 8.85 -20.67
CA ASN A 79 -0.57 9.91 -21.64
C ASN A 79 0.91 10.06 -22.04
N PRO A 80 1.28 9.85 -23.31
CA PRO A 80 2.67 10.03 -23.76
C PRO A 80 3.16 11.49 -23.68
N ARG A 81 2.23 12.45 -23.61
CA ARG A 81 2.51 13.89 -23.50
C ARG A 81 2.47 14.40 -22.06
N ALA A 82 2.36 13.50 -21.08
CA ALA A 82 2.33 13.85 -19.67
C ALA A 82 3.51 14.73 -19.26
N LYS A 83 3.23 15.75 -18.45
CA LYS A 83 4.23 16.59 -17.80
C LYS A 83 3.86 16.78 -16.35
N TYR A 84 4.88 16.93 -15.51
CA TYR A 84 4.74 17.08 -14.07
C TYR A 84 4.84 18.55 -13.69
N THR A 85 4.05 18.96 -12.70
CA THR A 85 4.16 20.29 -12.13
C THR A 85 5.46 20.38 -11.30
N TYR A 86 6.23 21.45 -11.51
CA TYR A 86 7.40 21.79 -10.70
C TYR A 86 7.43 23.30 -10.48
N GLY A 87 6.95 23.72 -9.32
CA GLY A 87 6.70 25.15 -9.06
C GLY A 87 5.66 25.69 -10.05
N ALA A 88 6.03 26.70 -10.83
CA ALA A 88 5.19 27.31 -11.86
C ALA A 88 5.48 26.78 -13.29
N PHE A 89 6.11 25.61 -13.43
CA PHE A 89 6.50 25.03 -14.73
C PHE A 89 5.98 23.61 -14.91
N CYS A 90 5.72 23.24 -16.17
CA CYS A 90 5.43 21.87 -16.58
C CYS A 90 6.69 21.21 -17.15
N VAL A 91 7.17 20.15 -16.51
CA VAL A 91 8.43 19.46 -16.86
C VAL A 91 8.18 18.01 -17.28
N LYS A 92 8.88 17.53 -18.31
CA LYS A 92 8.78 16.11 -18.74
C LYS A 92 9.40 15.13 -17.75
N LYS A 93 10.40 15.58 -16.98
CA LYS A 93 11.12 14.80 -15.98
C LYS A 93 11.34 15.67 -14.75
N CYS A 94 11.10 15.11 -13.57
CA CYS A 94 11.44 15.79 -12.33
C CYS A 94 12.96 15.96 -12.19
N PRO A 95 13.43 17.03 -11.52
CA PRO A 95 14.85 17.19 -11.20
C PRO A 95 15.38 16.04 -10.34
N HIS A 96 16.69 15.82 -10.34
CA HIS A 96 17.35 14.64 -9.76
C HIS A 96 17.01 14.33 -8.28
N ASN A 97 16.67 15.34 -7.48
CA ASN A 97 16.35 15.18 -6.05
C ASN A 97 14.84 15.28 -5.75
N PHE A 98 14.00 15.08 -6.76
CA PHE A 98 12.54 15.11 -6.64
C PHE A 98 11.95 13.77 -7.06
N VAL A 99 10.79 13.47 -6.49
CA VAL A 99 10.01 12.25 -6.73
C VAL A 99 8.66 12.67 -7.34
N VAL A 100 8.14 11.86 -8.26
CA VAL A 100 6.83 12.08 -8.86
C VAL A 100 5.74 11.62 -7.89
N ASP A 101 4.80 12.50 -7.54
CA ASP A 101 3.56 12.15 -6.85
C ASP A 101 2.35 12.57 -7.69
N HIS A 102 1.59 11.57 -8.18
CA HIS A 102 0.51 11.72 -9.17
C HIS A 102 0.91 12.52 -10.42
N SER A 103 0.80 13.85 -10.39
CA SER A 103 1.10 14.76 -11.50
C SER A 103 2.10 15.87 -11.11
N SER A 104 2.78 15.73 -9.97
CA SER A 104 3.63 16.78 -9.38
C SER A 104 4.99 16.26 -8.94
N CYS A 105 6.02 17.12 -8.99
CA CYS A 105 7.35 16.83 -8.46
C CYS A 105 7.45 17.28 -6.99
N VAL A 106 7.52 16.33 -6.06
CA VAL A 106 7.64 16.58 -4.62
C VAL A 106 9.04 16.23 -4.11
N ARG A 107 9.45 16.82 -2.99
CA ARG A 107 10.76 16.53 -2.36
C ARG A 107 10.79 15.19 -1.64
N ALA A 108 9.65 14.77 -1.10
CA ALA A 108 9.48 13.53 -0.38
C ALA A 108 8.05 13.03 -0.56
N CYS A 109 7.87 11.71 -0.55
CA CYS A 109 6.53 11.12 -0.61
C CYS A 109 5.70 11.46 0.64
N PRO A 110 4.37 11.61 0.49
CA PRO A 110 3.44 11.65 1.61
C PRO A 110 3.57 10.43 2.53
N SER A 111 3.16 10.57 3.79
CA SER A 111 3.34 9.52 4.81
C SER A 111 2.63 8.18 4.52
N ASN A 112 1.64 8.17 3.61
CA ASN A 112 0.90 6.99 3.15
C ASN A 112 1.41 6.42 1.82
N LYS A 113 2.52 6.94 1.30
CA LYS A 113 3.16 6.48 0.05
C LYS A 113 4.64 6.16 0.29
N MET A 114 5.19 5.32 -0.57
CA MET A 114 6.60 4.98 -0.57
C MET A 114 7.26 5.33 -1.89
N GLU A 115 8.53 5.73 -1.83
CA GLU A 115 9.35 5.99 -3.01
C GLU A 115 9.76 4.66 -3.64
N VAL A 116 9.38 4.46 -4.89
CA VAL A 116 9.83 3.35 -5.73
C VAL A 116 10.50 3.90 -6.97
N GLU A 117 11.50 3.17 -7.46
CA GLU A 117 12.20 3.51 -8.69
C GLU A 117 11.78 2.55 -9.79
N GLU A 118 11.02 3.05 -10.76
CA GLU A 118 10.59 2.29 -11.94
C GLU A 118 11.15 2.98 -13.18
N ASN A 119 11.85 2.24 -14.05
CA ASN A 119 12.47 2.77 -15.27
C ASN A 119 13.37 4.01 -15.05
N ARG A 120 14.09 4.06 -13.92
CA ARG A 120 14.93 5.20 -13.47
C ARG A 120 14.16 6.49 -13.15
N ILE A 121 12.85 6.38 -12.95
CA ILE A 121 12.00 7.47 -12.48
C ILE A 121 11.56 7.12 -11.06
N LYS A 122 11.82 8.05 -10.13
CA LYS A 122 11.37 7.93 -8.75
C LYS A 122 9.93 8.38 -8.66
N MET A 123 9.06 7.52 -8.15
CA MET A 123 7.63 7.79 -8.01
C MET A 123 7.11 7.36 -6.63
N CYS A 124 6.06 8.02 -6.17
CA CYS A 124 5.37 7.71 -4.92
C CYS A 124 4.19 6.79 -5.21
N ILE A 125 4.28 5.54 -4.76
CA ILE A 125 3.15 4.60 -4.83
C ILE A 125 2.47 4.46 -3.48
N PRO A 126 1.12 4.33 -3.44
CA PRO A 126 0.39 4.00 -2.22
C PRO A 126 0.94 2.74 -1.57
N CYS A 127 1.10 2.78 -0.25
CA CYS A 127 1.47 1.61 0.54
C CYS A 127 0.26 0.67 0.63
N THR A 128 0.49 -0.66 0.62
CA THR A 128 -0.61 -1.64 0.71
C THR A 128 -1.33 -1.60 2.04
N ASP A 129 -0.59 -1.46 3.15
CA ASP A 129 -1.15 -1.17 4.47
C ASP A 129 -0.32 -0.08 5.16
N ILE A 130 0.85 -0.47 5.70
CA ILE A 130 1.77 0.41 6.42
C ILE A 130 3.00 0.61 5.55
N CYS A 131 3.42 1.86 5.39
CA CYS A 131 4.59 2.18 4.58
C CYS A 131 5.86 1.56 5.16
N PRO A 132 6.76 1.05 4.29
CA PRO A 132 7.98 0.43 4.76
C PRO A 132 8.83 1.37 5.62
N LYS A 133 9.00 1.04 6.89
CA LYS A 133 9.91 1.72 7.80
C LYS A 133 10.96 0.71 8.26
N ALA A 134 12.19 0.97 7.87
CA ALA A 134 13.34 0.19 8.31
C ALA A 134 13.85 0.75 9.65
N CYS A 135 14.01 -0.14 10.63
CA CYS A 135 14.49 0.20 11.96
C CYS A 135 15.68 -0.67 12.33
N ASP A 136 16.59 -0.14 13.13
CA ASP A 136 17.74 -0.90 13.58
C ASP A 136 17.33 -1.98 14.58
N GLY A 137 17.86 -3.18 14.41
CA GLY A 137 17.69 -4.29 15.35
C GLY A 137 18.74 -4.27 16.45
N ILE A 138 18.57 -5.17 17.42
CA ILE A 138 19.50 -5.37 18.54
C ILE A 138 20.89 -5.73 18.01
N GLY A 139 21.91 -5.01 18.49
CA GLY A 139 23.30 -5.14 18.06
C GLY A 139 23.63 -4.44 16.73
N THR A 140 22.76 -3.56 16.23
CA THR A 140 22.94 -2.84 14.95
C THR A 140 22.82 -1.32 15.12
N ALA A 141 23.75 -0.56 14.54
CA ALA A 141 23.73 0.91 14.45
C ALA A 141 23.27 1.62 15.75
N SER A 142 22.06 2.22 15.76
CA SER A 142 21.56 2.96 16.93
C SER A 142 21.29 2.11 18.17
N LEU A 143 21.26 0.78 18.02
CA LEU A 143 21.10 -0.24 19.06
C LEU A 143 22.31 -1.18 19.14
N GLN A 144 23.50 -0.74 18.71
CA GLN A 144 24.72 -1.55 18.71
C GLN A 144 25.10 -2.08 20.10
N THR A 145 24.87 -1.30 21.16
CA THR A 145 25.18 -1.69 22.54
C THR A 145 24.07 -2.48 23.21
N ALA A 146 22.86 -2.51 22.63
CA ALA A 146 21.73 -3.23 23.20
C ALA A 146 21.93 -4.74 23.03
N GLN A 147 21.66 -5.50 24.10
CA GLN A 147 21.73 -6.97 24.09
C GLN A 147 20.36 -7.62 23.94
N THR A 148 19.29 -6.90 24.29
CA THR A 148 17.91 -7.38 24.24
C THR A 148 16.93 -6.22 24.06
N VAL A 149 15.72 -6.54 23.59
CA VAL A 149 14.59 -5.60 23.65
C VAL A 149 14.17 -5.43 25.10
N ASP A 150 14.08 -4.18 25.55
CA ASP A 150 13.73 -3.81 26.92
C ASP A 150 12.85 -2.56 26.95
N SER A 151 12.43 -2.16 28.17
CA SER A 151 11.54 -1.01 28.39
C SER A 151 12.11 0.33 27.88
N SER A 152 13.43 0.47 27.77
CA SER A 152 14.10 1.69 27.32
C SER A 152 14.16 1.82 25.79
N ASN A 153 14.12 0.70 25.06
CA ASN A 153 14.32 0.69 23.62
C ASN A 153 13.09 0.24 22.81
N ILE A 154 12.08 -0.36 23.43
CA ILE A 154 10.91 -0.90 22.72
C ILE A 154 10.17 0.15 21.88
N ASP A 155 10.08 1.39 22.35
CA ASP A 155 9.36 2.47 21.67
C ASP A 155 10.05 2.88 20.34
N ARG A 156 11.32 2.48 20.13
CA ARG A 156 12.00 2.70 18.84
C ARG A 156 11.44 1.82 17.72
N PHE A 157 10.75 0.74 18.06
CA PHE A 157 10.17 -0.20 17.10
C PHE A 157 8.75 0.19 16.63
N ILE A 158 8.22 1.33 17.07
CA ILE A 158 6.89 1.82 16.66
C ILE A 158 6.84 2.01 15.14
N ASN A 159 5.83 1.40 14.51
CA ASN A 159 5.54 1.42 13.07
C ASN A 159 6.66 0.84 12.18
N CYS A 160 7.58 0.05 12.74
CA CYS A 160 8.63 -0.59 11.96
C CYS A 160 8.05 -1.79 11.19
N THR A 161 8.31 -1.84 9.89
CA THR A 161 7.91 -2.99 9.05
C THR A 161 9.10 -3.89 8.72
N LYS A 162 10.32 -3.36 8.77
CA LYS A 162 11.56 -4.08 8.50
C LYS A 162 12.56 -3.83 9.63
N ILE A 163 13.11 -4.90 10.20
CA ILE A 163 14.16 -4.84 11.21
C ILE A 163 15.50 -5.16 10.54
N ASN A 164 16.37 -4.16 10.46
CA ASN A 164 17.76 -4.28 10.03
C ASN A 164 18.60 -4.79 11.20
N GLY A 165 18.76 -6.10 11.30
CA GLY A 165 19.50 -6.76 12.37
C GLY A 165 18.66 -7.83 13.04
N ASN A 166 18.76 -7.91 14.36
CA ASN A 166 18.21 -9.01 15.15
C ASN A 166 17.11 -8.52 16.09
N LEU A 167 16.21 -9.43 16.48
CA LEU A 167 15.35 -9.24 17.64
C LEU A 167 15.70 -10.29 18.70
N VAL A 168 15.97 -9.83 19.92
CA VAL A 168 16.46 -10.67 21.01
C VAL A 168 15.69 -10.36 22.28
N PHE A 169 15.03 -11.37 22.85
CA PHE A 169 14.22 -11.27 24.06
C PHE A 169 14.83 -12.18 25.13
N LEU A 170 15.53 -11.55 26.08
CA LEU A 170 16.18 -12.19 27.22
C LEU A 170 15.41 -11.88 28.51
N ILE A 171 15.71 -12.64 29.57
CA ILE A 171 15.08 -12.43 30.88
C ILE A 171 15.34 -11.03 31.44
N THR A 172 16.52 -10.46 31.17
CA THR A 172 16.90 -9.10 31.60
C THR A 172 16.11 -8.01 30.88
N GLY A 173 15.60 -8.28 29.68
CA GLY A 173 14.72 -7.36 28.95
C GLY A 173 13.27 -7.46 29.42
N ILE A 174 12.76 -8.70 29.53
CA ILE A 174 11.35 -8.95 29.88
C ILE A 174 11.08 -8.68 31.37
N LYS A 175 11.90 -9.23 32.28
CA LYS A 175 11.74 -9.06 33.74
C LYS A 175 12.49 -7.83 34.29
N GLY A 176 13.18 -7.08 33.43
CA GLY A 176 13.99 -5.92 33.81
C GLY A 176 15.40 -6.30 34.29
N ASP A 177 16.26 -5.28 34.32
CA ASP A 177 17.66 -5.39 34.75
C ASP A 177 17.93 -4.38 35.86
N ILE A 178 17.93 -4.88 37.10
CA ILE A 178 18.13 -4.06 38.31
C ILE A 178 19.52 -3.41 38.32
N TYR A 179 20.55 -4.07 37.77
CA TYR A 179 21.92 -3.55 37.81
C TYR A 179 22.09 -2.32 36.90
N HIS A 180 21.41 -2.32 35.77
CA HIS A 180 21.39 -1.20 34.82
C HIS A 180 20.18 -0.26 34.98
N ASN A 181 19.40 -0.43 36.05
CA ASN A 181 18.18 0.35 36.35
C ASN A 181 17.15 0.35 35.20
N ILE A 182 16.93 -0.82 34.60
CA ILE A 182 15.95 -1.05 33.54
C ILE A 182 14.72 -1.71 34.15
N GLU A 183 13.57 -1.05 34.05
CA GLU A 183 12.30 -1.58 34.54
C GLU A 183 11.82 -2.78 33.70
N PRO A 184 11.01 -3.68 34.28
CA PRO A 184 10.37 -4.76 33.54
C PRO A 184 9.60 -4.24 32.33
N LEU A 185 9.62 -5.01 31.24
CA LEU A 185 8.92 -4.64 30.02
C LEU A 185 7.41 -4.82 30.20
N ASP A 186 6.64 -3.77 29.88
CA ASP A 186 5.19 -3.86 29.78
C ASP A 186 4.79 -4.79 28.61
N PRO A 187 4.08 -5.92 28.87
CA PRO A 187 3.69 -6.86 27.83
C PRO A 187 2.86 -6.22 26.69
N GLU A 188 2.04 -5.21 26.99
CA GLU A 188 1.22 -4.55 25.97
C GLU A 188 2.07 -3.79 24.94
N LYS A 189 3.25 -3.30 25.34
CA LYS A 189 4.17 -2.64 24.42
C LYS A 189 4.75 -3.59 23.37
N LEU A 190 4.73 -4.91 23.58
CA LEU A 190 5.18 -5.87 22.55
C LEU A 190 4.31 -5.84 21.29
N ASN A 191 3.10 -5.26 21.35
CA ASN A 191 2.24 -5.06 20.19
C ASN A 191 2.87 -4.17 19.10
N VAL A 192 3.93 -3.39 19.40
CA VAL A 192 4.67 -2.62 18.37
C VAL A 192 5.23 -3.52 17.27
N PHE A 193 5.49 -4.79 17.57
CA PHE A 193 6.01 -5.74 16.59
C PHE A 193 4.96 -6.25 15.61
N ARG A 194 3.66 -5.96 15.82
CA ARG A 194 2.59 -6.37 14.89
C ARG A 194 2.79 -5.82 13.49
N THR A 195 3.49 -4.70 13.33
CA THR A 195 3.74 -4.12 11.99
C THR A 195 4.91 -4.77 11.27
N VAL A 196 5.74 -5.56 11.96
CA VAL A 196 6.97 -6.15 11.42
C VAL A 196 6.64 -7.27 10.44
N ARG A 197 7.19 -7.16 9.23
CA ARG A 197 7.07 -8.11 8.13
C ARG A 197 8.38 -8.84 7.83
N GLU A 198 9.52 -8.21 8.08
CA GLU A 198 10.83 -8.77 7.77
C GLU A 198 11.83 -8.52 8.90
N ILE A 199 12.55 -9.56 9.30
CA ILE A 199 13.74 -9.47 10.16
C ILE A 199 14.94 -9.92 9.32
N THR A 200 15.92 -9.05 9.07
CA THR A 200 17.04 -9.42 8.20
C THR A 200 18.02 -10.39 8.84
N GLY A 201 18.14 -10.36 10.18
CA GLY A 201 19.01 -11.23 10.98
C GLY A 201 18.25 -12.42 11.56
N PHE A 202 18.29 -12.57 12.89
CA PHE A 202 17.63 -13.66 13.61
C PHE A 202 16.60 -13.16 14.64
N LEU A 203 15.65 -14.03 14.98
CA LEU A 203 14.72 -13.87 16.09
C LEU A 203 15.08 -14.85 17.22
N ASN A 204 15.38 -14.32 18.41
CA ASN A 204 15.78 -15.09 19.58
C ASN A 204 14.87 -14.78 20.77
N VAL A 205 14.04 -15.76 21.16
CA VAL A 205 13.11 -15.69 22.28
C VAL A 205 13.55 -16.67 23.36
N GLN A 206 14.20 -16.15 24.40
CA GLN A 206 14.61 -16.89 25.61
C GLN A 206 13.82 -16.47 26.85
N SER A 207 13.08 -15.36 26.78
CA SER A 207 12.10 -14.99 27.79
C SER A 207 10.90 -14.35 27.11
N TRP A 208 9.71 -14.63 27.64
CA TRP A 208 8.44 -14.09 27.18
C TRP A 208 7.52 -13.82 28.39
N PRO A 209 6.63 -12.82 28.34
CA PRO A 209 5.72 -12.53 29.45
C PRO A 209 4.79 -13.69 29.79
N GLU A 210 4.49 -13.85 31.09
CA GLU A 210 3.72 -14.99 31.61
C GLU A 210 2.25 -14.96 31.16
N ASN A 211 1.70 -13.77 30.94
CA ASN A 211 0.32 -13.57 30.49
C ASN A 211 0.14 -13.74 28.96
N MET A 212 1.22 -13.96 28.21
CA MET A 212 1.17 -14.11 26.76
C MET A 212 1.43 -15.56 26.35
N THR A 213 0.39 -16.23 25.85
CA THR A 213 0.44 -17.66 25.51
C THR A 213 0.92 -17.95 24.08
N ASP A 214 1.26 -16.92 23.31
CA ASP A 214 1.71 -17.06 21.93
C ASP A 214 2.60 -15.90 21.47
N LEU A 215 3.14 -16.01 20.25
CA LEU A 215 3.96 -14.99 19.60
C LEU A 215 3.16 -14.21 18.53
N SER A 216 1.83 -14.07 18.69
CA SER A 216 0.96 -13.40 17.69
C SER A 216 1.29 -11.93 17.45
N VAL A 217 2.11 -11.29 18.29
CA VAL A 217 2.70 -9.98 17.99
C VAL A 217 3.56 -10.01 16.72
N PHE A 218 4.01 -11.19 16.28
CA PHE A 218 4.71 -11.41 15.01
C PHE A 218 3.80 -12.02 13.94
N SER A 219 2.48 -11.87 14.01
CA SER A 219 1.56 -12.47 13.03
C SER A 219 1.80 -12.02 11.59
N ASN A 220 2.28 -10.79 11.39
CA ASN A 220 2.63 -10.22 10.07
C ASN A 220 4.06 -10.55 9.61
N LEU A 221 4.88 -11.22 10.44
CA LEU A 221 6.26 -11.55 10.10
C LEU A 221 6.27 -12.59 8.97
N ALA A 222 6.67 -12.15 7.78
CA ALA A 222 6.70 -12.98 6.58
C ALA A 222 8.06 -13.66 6.35
N THR A 223 9.15 -12.97 6.70
CA THR A 223 10.50 -13.41 6.36
C THR A 223 11.50 -13.22 7.50
N ILE A 224 12.27 -14.27 7.77
CA ILE A 224 13.48 -14.22 8.60
C ILE A 224 14.69 -14.46 7.70
N GLY A 225 15.51 -13.42 7.49
CA GLY A 225 16.58 -13.44 6.50
C GLY A 225 17.82 -14.24 6.90
N GLY A 226 18.17 -14.29 8.19
CA GLY A 226 19.34 -15.03 8.66
C GLY A 226 20.69 -14.50 8.15
N ARG A 227 20.80 -13.20 7.81
CA ARG A 227 22.08 -12.56 7.42
C ARG A 227 23.10 -12.54 8.57
N SER A 228 22.58 -12.51 9.79
CA SER A 228 23.28 -12.73 11.05
C SER A 228 22.61 -13.89 11.77
N LEU A 229 23.40 -14.71 12.47
CA LEU A 229 22.95 -15.94 13.12
C LEU A 229 23.43 -16.01 14.57
N TYR A 230 22.58 -16.48 15.48
CA TYR A 230 22.97 -16.81 16.85
C TYR A 230 23.47 -18.25 16.90
N SER A 231 24.79 -18.46 16.93
CA SER A 231 25.38 -19.81 16.90
C SER A 231 24.86 -20.69 15.74
N GLY A 232 24.64 -20.09 14.56
CA GLY A 232 24.09 -20.77 13.38
C GLY A 232 22.56 -20.88 13.33
N ILE A 233 21.83 -20.21 14.25
CA ILE A 233 20.38 -20.24 14.38
C ILE A 233 19.78 -18.90 13.94
N SER A 234 18.69 -18.94 13.17
CA SER A 234 17.92 -17.77 12.72
C SER A 234 16.58 -17.61 13.44
N LEU A 235 16.02 -18.70 13.98
CA LEU A 235 14.84 -18.67 14.86
C LEU A 235 15.09 -19.53 16.09
N LEU A 236 15.07 -18.93 17.27
CA LEU A 236 15.25 -19.59 18.56
C LEU A 236 14.05 -19.30 19.47
N VAL A 237 13.36 -20.34 19.92
CA VAL A 237 12.32 -20.29 20.96
C VAL A 237 12.66 -21.35 22.02
N LEU A 238 13.15 -20.90 23.17
CA LEU A 238 13.79 -21.77 24.15
C LEU A 238 13.25 -21.53 25.55
N LYS A 239 12.90 -22.60 26.29
CA LYS A 239 12.53 -22.56 27.72
C LYS A 239 11.31 -21.69 28.05
N GLN A 240 10.34 -21.57 27.12
CA GLN A 240 9.11 -20.83 27.36
C GLN A 240 8.07 -21.73 28.04
N GLN A 241 7.66 -21.35 29.25
CA GLN A 241 6.73 -22.15 30.07
C GLN A 241 5.27 -21.91 29.70
N TRP A 242 4.93 -20.71 29.24
CA TRP A 242 3.54 -20.25 29.08
C TRP A 242 3.04 -20.25 27.64
N ILE A 243 3.96 -20.40 26.67
CA ILE A 243 3.60 -20.41 25.24
C ILE A 243 2.99 -21.75 24.87
N SER A 244 1.73 -21.72 24.40
CA SER A 244 0.97 -22.88 23.94
C SER A 244 0.93 -23.01 22.41
N SER A 245 1.15 -21.91 21.67
CA SER A 245 1.21 -21.90 20.20
C SER A 245 2.16 -20.82 19.69
N LEU A 246 2.69 -20.97 18.47
CA LEU A 246 3.62 -19.98 17.91
C LEU A 246 2.88 -18.81 17.23
N LYS A 247 1.78 -19.08 16.51
CA LYS A 247 1.00 -18.08 15.77
C LYS A 247 1.80 -17.13 14.85
N LEU A 248 2.83 -17.68 14.19
CA LEU A 248 3.63 -16.98 13.17
C LEU A 248 2.90 -17.01 11.80
N GLN A 249 1.69 -16.47 11.77
CA GLN A 249 0.71 -16.63 10.69
C GLN A 249 1.26 -16.37 9.28
N SER A 250 1.91 -15.23 9.06
CA SER A 250 2.43 -14.85 7.73
C SER A 250 3.78 -15.46 7.39
N LEU A 251 4.42 -16.21 8.29
CA LEU A 251 5.79 -16.68 8.09
C LEU A 251 5.86 -17.68 6.94
N GLY A 252 6.42 -17.22 5.81
CA GLY A 252 6.56 -18.01 4.59
C GLY A 252 8.01 -18.39 4.27
N GLU A 253 9.00 -17.66 4.79
CA GLU A 253 10.41 -17.89 4.45
C GLU A 253 11.37 -17.71 5.65
N ILE A 254 12.30 -18.65 5.78
CA ILE A 254 13.51 -18.56 6.60
C ILE A 254 14.72 -18.77 5.68
N SER A 255 15.31 -17.68 5.21
CA SER A 255 16.26 -17.70 4.08
C SER A 255 17.59 -18.36 4.43
N ALA A 256 18.06 -18.23 5.67
CA ALA A 256 19.31 -18.83 6.15
C ALA A 256 19.22 -19.15 7.65
N GLY A 257 20.12 -20.01 8.13
CA GLY A 257 20.19 -20.41 9.54
C GLY A 257 19.24 -21.55 9.92
N ASN A 258 19.53 -22.16 11.06
CA ASN A 258 18.74 -23.26 11.62
C ASN A 258 17.60 -22.73 12.49
N VAL A 259 16.62 -23.60 12.74
CA VAL A 259 15.51 -23.34 13.67
C VAL A 259 15.71 -24.16 14.94
N TYR A 260 15.48 -23.55 16.10
CA TYR A 260 15.55 -24.21 17.40
C TYR A 260 14.29 -23.89 18.20
N VAL A 261 13.45 -24.90 18.43
CA VAL A 261 12.24 -24.78 19.26
C VAL A 261 12.29 -25.86 20.32
N THR A 262 12.82 -25.54 21.49
CA THR A 262 13.13 -26.56 22.51
C THR A 262 12.79 -26.16 23.94
N ASN A 263 12.50 -27.15 24.78
CA ASN A 263 12.18 -26.98 26.20
C ASN A 263 10.95 -26.08 26.46
N ASN A 264 9.97 -26.05 25.56
CA ASN A 264 8.74 -25.26 25.75
C ASN A 264 7.62 -26.20 26.23
N SER A 265 7.44 -26.29 27.54
CA SER A 265 6.66 -27.37 28.19
C SER A 265 5.16 -27.39 27.85
N GLN A 266 4.58 -26.26 27.45
CA GLN A 266 3.16 -26.13 27.10
C GLN A 266 2.92 -26.01 25.59
N LEU A 267 3.98 -25.94 24.78
CA LEU A 267 3.88 -25.64 23.36
C LEU A 267 3.32 -26.84 22.58
N CYS A 268 2.22 -26.62 21.87
CA CYS A 268 1.61 -27.53 20.90
C CYS A 268 1.74 -26.98 19.46
N TYR A 269 1.16 -27.68 18.47
CA TYR A 269 1.10 -27.33 17.03
C TYR A 269 2.43 -27.35 16.27
N TYR A 270 3.55 -27.15 16.96
CA TYR A 270 4.90 -27.12 16.39
C TYR A 270 5.24 -28.35 15.53
N ASN A 271 4.64 -29.50 15.83
CA ASN A 271 4.87 -30.79 15.17
C ASN A 271 4.10 -30.93 13.85
N THR A 272 3.10 -30.07 13.61
CA THR A 272 2.30 -30.07 12.37
C THR A 272 3.00 -29.29 11.25
N VAL A 273 3.86 -28.34 11.61
CA VAL A 273 4.54 -27.44 10.68
C VAL A 273 5.62 -28.19 9.90
N ASN A 274 5.53 -28.17 8.57
CA ASN A 274 6.59 -28.67 7.71
C ASN A 274 7.70 -27.62 7.49
N TRP A 275 8.64 -27.53 8.43
CA TRP A 275 9.75 -26.57 8.43
C TRP A 275 10.60 -26.57 7.15
N THR A 276 10.73 -27.72 6.48
CA THR A 276 11.54 -27.81 5.26
C THR A 276 11.01 -26.96 4.12
N ARG A 277 9.69 -26.67 4.10
CA ARG A 277 9.08 -25.77 3.10
C ARG A 277 9.41 -24.30 3.32
N LEU A 278 9.78 -23.92 4.55
CA LEU A 278 10.17 -22.55 4.89
C LEU A 278 11.64 -22.28 4.56
N PHE A 279 12.44 -23.34 4.38
CA PHE A 279 13.88 -23.22 4.15
C PHE A 279 14.19 -23.00 2.67
N ARG A 280 15.15 -22.13 2.42
CA ARG A 280 15.65 -21.85 1.07
C ARG A 280 16.78 -22.80 0.67
N THR A 281 17.50 -23.35 1.64
CA THR A 281 18.64 -24.25 1.43
C THR A 281 18.44 -25.59 2.13
N SER A 282 18.84 -26.69 1.47
CA SER A 282 18.69 -28.05 1.98
C SER A 282 19.58 -28.38 3.18
N THR A 283 20.54 -27.52 3.50
CA THR A 283 21.46 -27.68 4.65
C THR A 283 20.85 -27.20 5.97
N GLN A 284 19.79 -26.39 5.92
CA GLN A 284 19.08 -25.90 7.10
C GLN A 284 18.37 -27.04 7.83
N LYS A 285 18.37 -26.97 9.15
CA LYS A 285 17.73 -27.97 10.02
C LYS A 285 16.85 -27.29 11.06
N ALA A 286 15.75 -27.95 11.39
CA ALA A 286 14.93 -27.62 12.55
C ALA A 286 15.24 -28.61 13.68
N LEU A 287 15.70 -28.12 14.83
CA LEU A 287 15.79 -28.92 16.05
C LEU A 287 14.61 -28.61 16.96
N ILE A 288 13.76 -29.63 17.13
CA ILE A 288 12.52 -29.54 17.88
C ILE A 288 12.52 -30.66 18.90
N ARG A 289 12.66 -30.32 20.19
CA ARG A 289 12.86 -31.30 21.28
C ARG A 289 12.33 -30.78 22.61
N ASN A 290 11.92 -31.68 23.50
CA ASN A 290 11.50 -31.36 24.87
C ASN A 290 10.39 -30.30 24.94
N ASN A 291 9.50 -30.27 23.95
CA ASN A 291 8.24 -29.53 24.04
C ASN A 291 7.15 -30.48 24.55
N ARG A 292 5.90 -30.01 24.65
CA ARG A 292 4.78 -30.85 25.06
C ARG A 292 4.59 -32.05 24.12
N ASP A 293 4.29 -33.23 24.66
CA ASP A 293 4.09 -34.42 23.83
C ASP A 293 2.88 -34.21 22.89
N PRO A 294 3.03 -34.44 21.56
CA PRO A 294 1.93 -34.31 20.61
C PRO A 294 0.68 -35.12 20.98
N LYS A 295 0.81 -36.27 21.66
CA LYS A 295 -0.33 -37.07 22.11
C LYS A 295 -1.13 -36.37 23.20
N GLU A 296 -0.47 -35.67 24.12
CA GLU A 296 -1.14 -34.86 25.14
C GLU A 296 -1.85 -33.66 24.51
N CYS A 297 -1.23 -33.02 23.52
CA CYS A 297 -1.88 -31.94 22.76
C CYS A 297 -3.19 -32.41 22.10
N ILE A 298 -3.21 -33.62 21.53
CA ILE A 298 -4.42 -34.18 20.90
C ILE A 298 -5.52 -34.45 21.94
N LEU A 299 -5.16 -34.96 23.13
CA LEU A 299 -6.12 -35.21 24.21
C LEU A 299 -6.81 -33.91 24.68
N ASP A 300 -6.06 -32.81 24.73
CA ASP A 300 -6.56 -31.47 25.06
C ASP A 300 -7.24 -30.76 23.88
N ARG A 301 -7.46 -31.45 22.75
CA ARG A 301 -8.02 -30.90 21.51
C ARG A 301 -7.23 -29.72 20.93
N MET A 302 -5.93 -29.66 21.20
CA MET A 302 -5.00 -28.70 20.60
C MET A 302 -4.53 -29.19 19.22
N ILE A 303 -5.48 -29.27 18.29
CA ILE A 303 -5.28 -29.74 16.91
C ILE A 303 -5.60 -28.62 15.92
N CYS A 304 -5.07 -28.72 14.69
CA CYS A 304 -5.35 -27.75 13.64
C CYS A 304 -6.83 -27.72 13.30
N ASP A 305 -7.28 -26.56 12.80
CA ASP A 305 -8.64 -26.37 12.34
C ASP A 305 -8.97 -27.35 11.18
N PRO A 306 -10.18 -27.90 11.09
CA PRO A 306 -10.59 -28.79 9.99
C PRO A 306 -10.46 -28.17 8.59
N LEU A 307 -10.42 -26.85 8.47
CA LEU A 307 -10.22 -26.14 7.21
C LEU A 307 -8.75 -26.03 6.80
N CYS A 308 -7.81 -26.37 7.69
CA CYS A 308 -6.39 -26.46 7.36
C CYS A 308 -6.10 -27.69 6.50
N SER A 309 -5.17 -27.54 5.56
CA SER A 309 -4.63 -28.66 4.82
C SER A 309 -3.67 -29.51 5.67
N ASP A 310 -3.17 -30.60 5.10
CA ASP A 310 -2.16 -31.46 5.73
C ASP A 310 -0.77 -30.78 5.85
N ALA A 311 -0.64 -29.51 5.42
CA ALA A 311 0.56 -28.70 5.63
C ALA A 311 0.75 -28.25 7.10
N GLY A 312 -0.29 -28.38 7.93
CA GLY A 312 -0.27 -28.02 9.35
C GLY A 312 -0.72 -26.59 9.65
N CYS A 313 -0.51 -26.15 10.88
CA CYS A 313 -0.94 -24.84 11.37
C CYS A 313 0.00 -24.29 12.44
N TRP A 314 -0.04 -22.97 12.64
CA TRP A 314 0.74 -22.24 13.65
C TRP A 314 0.06 -22.18 15.03
N GLY A 315 -1.21 -22.55 15.11
CA GLY A 315 -2.05 -22.47 16.29
C GLY A 315 -3.50 -22.87 16.00
N PRO A 316 -4.43 -22.65 16.95
CA PRO A 316 -5.85 -22.90 16.74
C PRO A 316 -6.49 -21.86 15.82
N GLY A 317 -7.55 -22.27 15.12
CA GLY A 317 -8.37 -21.40 14.29
C GLY A 317 -8.06 -21.47 12.78
N PRO A 318 -9.03 -21.13 11.92
CA PRO A 318 -8.90 -21.23 10.46
C PRO A 318 -7.97 -20.17 9.86
N ASP A 319 -7.57 -19.16 10.64
CA ASP A 319 -6.62 -18.12 10.26
C ASP A 319 -5.16 -18.54 10.52
N GLN A 320 -4.91 -19.64 11.23
CA GLN A 320 -3.56 -20.09 11.58
C GLN A 320 -3.03 -21.22 10.69
N CYS A 321 -3.75 -21.59 9.63
CA CYS A 321 -3.35 -22.65 8.71
C CYS A 321 -2.12 -22.23 7.88
N LEU A 322 -1.20 -23.18 7.59
CA LEU A 322 -0.13 -22.93 6.62
C LEU A 322 -0.64 -22.89 5.19
N SER A 323 -1.69 -23.67 4.89
CA SER A 323 -2.46 -23.53 3.67
C SER A 323 -3.89 -24.06 3.88
N CYS A 324 -4.84 -23.51 3.14
CA CYS A 324 -6.24 -23.91 3.24
C CYS A 324 -6.51 -25.20 2.47
N ARG A 325 -7.45 -26.00 2.98
CA ARG A 325 -7.93 -27.23 2.33
C ARG A 325 -8.87 -26.92 1.16
N PHE A 326 -9.74 -25.92 1.31
CA PHE A 326 -10.73 -25.50 0.31
C PHE A 326 -10.36 -24.12 -0.24
N PHE A 327 -10.92 -23.06 0.33
CA PHE A 327 -10.69 -21.69 -0.11
C PHE A 327 -10.06 -20.83 0.99
N SER A 328 -9.54 -19.68 0.57
CA SER A 328 -8.98 -18.65 1.44
C SER A 328 -9.69 -17.33 1.21
N ARG A 329 -10.15 -16.69 2.28
CA ARG A 329 -10.66 -15.32 2.30
C ARG A 329 -9.67 -14.48 3.08
N GLY A 330 -8.86 -13.70 2.36
CA GLY A 330 -7.72 -12.99 2.95
C GLY A 330 -6.74 -13.98 3.59
N ARG A 331 -6.70 -14.02 4.93
CA ARG A 331 -5.84 -14.92 5.71
C ARG A 331 -6.56 -16.07 6.40
N THR A 332 -7.88 -16.16 6.22
CA THR A 332 -8.72 -17.14 6.89
C THR A 332 -9.15 -18.21 5.91
N CYS A 333 -9.02 -19.48 6.29
CA CYS A 333 -9.55 -20.58 5.50
C CYS A 333 -11.08 -20.64 5.64
N VAL A 334 -11.76 -20.84 4.51
CA VAL A 334 -13.21 -20.92 4.44
C VAL A 334 -13.62 -22.12 3.58
N GLU A 335 -14.79 -22.67 3.85
CA GLU A 335 -15.31 -23.84 3.13
C GLU A 335 -15.75 -23.49 1.69
N SER A 336 -16.35 -22.31 1.51
CA SER A 336 -16.80 -21.79 0.22
C SER A 336 -16.70 -20.27 0.17
N CYS A 337 -16.63 -19.72 -1.05
CA CYS A 337 -16.74 -18.28 -1.30
C CYS A 337 -18.22 -17.86 -1.36
N ASN A 338 -18.48 -16.58 -1.14
CA ASN A 338 -19.79 -15.94 -1.19
C ASN A 338 -20.28 -15.73 -2.63
N LEU A 339 -20.45 -16.83 -3.37
CA LEU A 339 -20.82 -16.78 -4.79
C LEU A 339 -22.29 -16.38 -4.99
N HIS A 340 -23.18 -16.98 -4.19
CA HIS A 340 -24.64 -16.84 -4.31
C HIS A 340 -25.27 -16.13 -3.10
N GLU A 341 -24.57 -16.09 -1.97
CA GLU A 341 -25.07 -15.56 -0.70
C GLU A 341 -23.98 -14.75 0.00
N GLY A 342 -24.38 -13.91 0.96
CA GLY A 342 -23.50 -13.05 1.76
C GLY A 342 -23.60 -11.57 1.41
N ASP A 343 -23.26 -10.73 2.40
CA ASP A 343 -23.34 -9.27 2.28
C ASP A 343 -22.36 -8.71 1.24
N VAL A 344 -21.19 -9.34 1.13
CA VAL A 344 -20.17 -9.04 0.12
C VAL A 344 -20.06 -10.25 -0.81
N ARG A 345 -20.41 -10.03 -2.08
CA ARG A 345 -20.35 -11.05 -3.12
C ARG A 345 -18.93 -11.25 -3.61
N GLU A 346 -18.58 -12.50 -3.85
CA GLU A 346 -17.24 -12.93 -4.21
C GLU A 346 -17.26 -13.75 -5.50
N PHE A 347 -16.09 -13.87 -6.11
CA PHE A 347 -15.79 -14.89 -7.11
C PHE A 347 -14.56 -15.70 -6.67
N ALA A 348 -14.45 -16.93 -7.15
CA ALA A 348 -13.33 -17.80 -6.85
C ALA A 348 -12.25 -17.69 -7.94
N ASN A 349 -11.05 -17.24 -7.57
CA ASN A 349 -9.86 -17.31 -8.42
C ASN A 349 -8.96 -18.46 -7.94
N GLY A 350 -9.19 -19.66 -8.49
CA GLY A 350 -8.56 -20.87 -7.96
C GLY A 350 -9.08 -21.19 -6.56
N SER A 351 -8.20 -21.19 -5.56
CA SER A 351 -8.53 -21.42 -4.13
C SER A 351 -8.60 -20.13 -3.30
N VAL A 352 -8.70 -18.97 -3.94
CA VAL A 352 -8.80 -17.67 -3.28
C VAL A 352 -10.15 -17.04 -3.58
N CYS A 353 -10.88 -16.64 -2.54
CA CYS A 353 -12.09 -15.85 -2.64
C CYS A 353 -11.71 -14.37 -2.76
N LEU A 354 -12.17 -13.74 -3.83
CA LEU A 354 -11.95 -12.31 -4.09
C LEU A 354 -13.30 -11.63 -4.22
N GLU A 355 -13.39 -10.41 -3.67
CA GLU A 355 -14.60 -9.60 -3.70
C GLU A 355 -14.90 -9.13 -5.14
N CYS A 356 -16.18 -9.06 -5.48
CA CYS A 356 -16.64 -8.41 -6.70
C CYS A 356 -16.41 -6.89 -6.62
N ASP A 357 -16.35 -6.23 -7.77
CA ASP A 357 -16.27 -4.76 -7.81
C ASP A 357 -17.52 -4.14 -7.17
N ALA A 358 -17.34 -3.02 -6.46
CA ALA A 358 -18.43 -2.31 -5.79
C ALA A 358 -19.51 -1.79 -6.77
N GLN A 359 -19.20 -1.71 -8.07
CA GLN A 359 -20.16 -1.35 -9.11
C GLN A 359 -20.96 -2.53 -9.66
N CYS A 360 -20.74 -3.76 -9.19
CA CYS A 360 -21.55 -4.92 -9.57
C CYS A 360 -22.85 -4.97 -8.76
N GLU A 361 -23.99 -5.09 -9.43
CA GLU A 361 -25.29 -5.28 -8.79
C GLU A 361 -25.40 -6.70 -8.21
N VAL A 362 -25.77 -6.79 -6.93
CA VAL A 362 -25.97 -8.08 -6.25
C VAL A 362 -27.11 -8.85 -6.93
N ALA A 363 -26.84 -10.09 -7.33
CA ALA A 363 -27.84 -10.92 -8.01
C ALA A 363 -28.83 -11.55 -7.02
N ASP A 364 -30.13 -11.42 -7.30
CA ASP A 364 -31.22 -11.91 -6.43
C ASP A 364 -31.56 -13.41 -6.61
N ASP A 365 -31.31 -14.01 -7.79
CA ASP A 365 -31.82 -15.34 -8.19
C ASP A 365 -30.75 -16.45 -8.25
N ASP A 366 -29.99 -16.69 -7.16
CA ASP A 366 -28.83 -17.63 -7.14
C ASP A 366 -27.81 -17.37 -8.26
N GLY A 367 -27.85 -16.19 -8.87
CA GLY A 367 -26.95 -15.77 -9.93
C GLY A 367 -25.58 -15.39 -9.39
N LEU A 368 -24.56 -15.52 -10.24
CA LEU A 368 -23.25 -14.93 -9.95
C LEU A 368 -23.34 -13.41 -10.11
N THR A 369 -22.74 -12.67 -9.18
CA THR A 369 -22.67 -11.19 -9.23
C THR A 369 -21.55 -10.70 -10.15
N CYS A 370 -20.41 -11.39 -10.14
CA CYS A 370 -19.29 -11.13 -11.03
C CYS A 370 -18.61 -12.43 -11.47
N THR A 371 -17.81 -12.34 -12.53
CA THR A 371 -17.07 -13.47 -13.12
C THR A 371 -15.55 -13.34 -12.96
N GLY A 372 -15.08 -12.21 -12.43
CA GLY A 372 -13.68 -11.84 -12.37
C GLY A 372 -13.48 -10.51 -11.62
N PRO A 373 -12.22 -10.07 -11.48
CA PRO A 373 -11.90 -8.84 -10.78
C PRO A 373 -12.19 -7.62 -11.67
N GLY A 374 -12.68 -6.54 -11.07
CA GLY A 374 -12.86 -5.26 -11.74
C GLY A 374 -14.26 -5.04 -12.33
N PRO A 375 -14.53 -3.82 -12.80
CA PRO A 375 -15.88 -3.37 -13.17
C PRO A 375 -16.39 -3.89 -14.51
N ASP A 376 -15.53 -4.47 -15.35
CA ASP A 376 -15.89 -5.09 -16.64
C ASP A 376 -16.38 -6.54 -16.50
N HIS A 377 -16.15 -7.15 -15.34
CA HIS A 377 -16.51 -8.53 -15.06
C HIS A 377 -17.82 -8.69 -14.27
N CYS A 378 -18.54 -7.59 -14.04
CA CYS A 378 -19.87 -7.62 -13.45
C CYS A 378 -20.89 -8.27 -14.39
N VAL A 379 -21.79 -9.09 -13.84
CA VAL A 379 -22.90 -9.65 -14.63
C VAL A 379 -23.93 -8.56 -14.95
N LYS A 380 -24.17 -7.65 -14.01
CA LYS A 380 -25.03 -6.47 -14.17
C LYS A 380 -24.45 -5.29 -13.39
N CYS A 381 -24.54 -4.09 -13.96
CA CYS A 381 -24.02 -2.87 -13.33
C CYS A 381 -25.03 -2.28 -12.35
N LEU A 382 -24.55 -1.88 -11.18
CA LEU A 382 -25.36 -1.24 -10.13
C LEU A 382 -25.87 0.14 -10.55
N HIS A 383 -25.03 0.94 -11.22
CA HIS A 383 -25.34 2.31 -11.64
C HIS A 383 -25.41 2.42 -13.17
N PHE A 384 -24.29 2.78 -13.81
CA PHE A 384 -24.21 2.98 -15.26
C PHE A 384 -23.16 2.08 -15.89
N LYS A 385 -23.24 1.90 -17.21
CA LYS A 385 -22.28 1.13 -17.98
C LYS A 385 -21.61 2.01 -19.03
N ASP A 386 -20.30 2.15 -18.95
CA ASP A 386 -19.50 2.86 -19.95
C ASP A 386 -18.63 1.90 -20.76
N GLY A 387 -19.10 1.56 -21.96
CA GLY A 387 -18.49 0.50 -22.77
C GLY A 387 -18.61 -0.86 -22.06
N PRO A 388 -17.49 -1.55 -21.76
CA PRO A 388 -17.52 -2.79 -20.99
C PRO A 388 -17.61 -2.58 -19.47
N ASN A 389 -17.24 -1.40 -18.95
CA ASN A 389 -17.03 -1.18 -17.52
C ASN A 389 -18.29 -0.64 -16.81
N CYS A 390 -18.61 -1.14 -15.63
CA CYS A 390 -19.59 -0.52 -14.74
C CYS A 390 -19.00 0.70 -14.02
N VAL A 391 -19.72 1.82 -14.00
CA VAL A 391 -19.25 3.09 -13.44
C VAL A 391 -20.33 3.75 -12.58
N GLU A 392 -19.92 4.46 -11.54
CA GLU A 392 -20.83 5.20 -10.65
C GLU A 392 -21.53 6.35 -11.39
N LYS A 393 -20.82 7.00 -12.31
CA LYS A 393 -21.32 8.10 -13.15
C LYS A 393 -20.67 8.03 -14.53
N CYS A 394 -21.41 8.44 -15.57
CA CYS A 394 -20.85 8.58 -16.91
C CYS A 394 -19.74 9.66 -16.92
N PRO A 395 -18.70 9.51 -17.76
CA PRO A 395 -17.65 10.50 -17.93
C PRO A 395 -18.19 11.92 -18.15
N ASP A 396 -17.93 12.81 -17.21
CA ASP A 396 -18.32 14.21 -17.24
C ASP A 396 -17.08 15.08 -17.06
N GLY A 397 -16.56 15.65 -18.15
CA GLY A 397 -15.39 16.51 -18.13
C GLY A 397 -14.05 15.78 -17.96
N LEU A 398 -13.97 14.49 -18.33
CA LEU A 398 -12.69 13.76 -18.28
C LEU A 398 -11.73 14.24 -19.38
N GLN A 399 -10.46 14.40 -19.06
CA GLN A 399 -9.44 14.81 -20.03
C GLN A 399 -9.16 13.69 -21.03
N GLY A 400 -9.60 13.87 -22.29
CA GLY A 400 -9.18 13.03 -23.41
C GLY A 400 -7.90 13.53 -24.06
N ALA A 401 -7.43 12.82 -25.08
CA ALA A 401 -6.17 13.13 -25.78
C ALA A 401 -6.16 14.50 -26.48
N ASN A 402 -7.32 14.96 -26.99
CA ASN A 402 -7.46 16.21 -27.74
C ASN A 402 -8.48 17.19 -27.14
N SER A 403 -9.49 16.69 -26.41
CA SER A 403 -10.56 17.49 -25.82
C SER A 403 -11.08 16.83 -24.54
N PHE A 404 -11.88 17.56 -23.78
CA PHE A 404 -12.68 16.97 -22.70
C PHE A 404 -13.71 16.00 -23.29
N ILE A 405 -13.98 14.94 -22.53
CA ILE A 405 -14.92 13.88 -22.87
C ILE A 405 -16.14 14.03 -21.97
N PHE A 406 -17.29 14.16 -22.61
CA PHE A 406 -18.60 14.22 -21.98
C PHE A 406 -19.47 13.10 -22.53
N LYS A 407 -20.10 12.37 -21.61
CA LYS A 407 -21.06 11.31 -21.90
C LYS A 407 -22.30 11.50 -21.05
N TYR A 408 -23.44 11.12 -21.60
CA TYR A 408 -24.72 11.12 -20.90
C TYR A 408 -25.26 9.69 -20.80
N ALA A 409 -26.06 9.45 -19.77
CA ALA A 409 -26.75 8.17 -19.60
C ALA A 409 -28.05 8.14 -20.41
N GLU A 410 -28.30 7.05 -21.12
CA GLU A 410 -29.61 6.77 -21.71
C GLU A 410 -30.56 6.05 -20.71
N ALA A 411 -31.80 5.79 -21.12
CA ALA A 411 -32.80 5.16 -20.26
C ALA A 411 -32.44 3.70 -19.87
N ASN A 412 -31.49 3.09 -20.57
CA ASN A 412 -30.91 1.78 -20.27
C ASN A 412 -29.67 1.88 -19.35
N ASN A 413 -29.36 3.06 -18.82
CA ASN A 413 -28.17 3.35 -18.02
C ASN A 413 -26.82 3.12 -18.74
N GLU A 414 -26.80 3.09 -20.08
CA GLU A 414 -25.56 3.07 -20.86
C GLU A 414 -25.06 4.49 -21.15
N CYS A 415 -23.74 4.69 -21.09
CA CYS A 415 -23.10 5.98 -21.32
C CYS A 415 -22.78 6.19 -22.81
N HIS A 416 -23.40 7.20 -23.40
CA HIS A 416 -23.21 7.58 -24.80
C HIS A 416 -22.46 8.91 -24.94
N PRO A 417 -21.61 9.08 -25.97
CA PRO A 417 -20.90 10.33 -26.21
C PRO A 417 -21.87 11.48 -26.49
N CYS A 418 -21.61 12.64 -25.89
CA CYS A 418 -22.30 13.88 -26.25
C CYS A 418 -21.96 14.31 -27.68
N HIS A 419 -22.81 15.16 -28.25
CA HIS A 419 -22.52 15.78 -29.54
C HIS A 419 -21.21 16.60 -29.49
N VAL A 420 -20.46 16.66 -30.59
CA VAL A 420 -19.12 17.29 -30.64
C VAL A 420 -19.13 18.78 -30.25
N ASN A 421 -20.28 19.44 -30.35
CA ASN A 421 -20.44 20.85 -29.96
C ASN A 421 -20.69 21.03 -28.46
N CYS A 422 -20.97 19.96 -27.72
CA CYS A 422 -21.23 19.98 -26.28
C CYS A 422 -19.92 20.05 -25.48
N THR A 423 -19.34 21.24 -25.39
CA THR A 423 -18.09 21.49 -24.64
C THR A 423 -18.30 21.70 -23.14
N GLN A 424 -19.55 21.72 -22.66
CA GLN A 424 -19.93 22.01 -21.26
C GLN A 424 -20.85 20.95 -20.63
N GLY A 425 -21.03 19.77 -21.24
CA GLY A 425 -21.67 18.62 -20.59
C GLY A 425 -23.20 18.61 -20.46
N TYR A 426 -23.95 19.57 -21.03
CA TYR A 426 -25.42 19.54 -20.96
C TYR A 426 -26.06 18.71 -22.09
N GLU A 427 -26.98 17.83 -21.65
CA GLU A 427 -27.98 16.98 -22.33
C GLU A 427 -28.01 16.96 -23.86
N ARG A 428 -28.11 15.74 -24.43
CA ARG A 428 -28.58 15.25 -25.77
C ARG A 428 -28.61 16.18 -27.01
N VAL A 429 -28.75 17.48 -26.86
CA VAL A 429 -28.80 18.52 -27.87
C VAL A 429 -27.89 19.69 -27.44
N CYS A 430 -26.73 19.79 -28.09
CA CYS A 430 -26.04 21.04 -28.40
C CYS A 430 -26.07 21.19 -29.92
#